data_AF-A0A9D7UN23-F1
#
_entry.id   AF-A0A9D7UN23-F1
#
_cell.length_a   1.000
_cell.length_b   1.000
_cell.length_c   1.000
_cell.angle_alpha   90.00
_cell.angle_beta   90.00
_cell.angle_gamma   90.00
#
_symmetry.space_group_name_H-M   'P 1'
#
loop_
_entity.id
_entity.type
_entity.pdbx_description
1 polymer ?
#
loop_
_entity_poly.entity_id
_entity_poly.type
_entity_poly.pdbx_seq_one_letter_code
_entity_poly.pdbx_strand_id
1 'polypeptide(L)'
;MIGFDPLTQTITVPAQLVRRGNELRMALPPDHDSTTRQLAEPALIRLLAQRFAAREHLTTGKEIPAVSNHNKRHMHRLARISWLAPDIISAILDGKQPVQLTARHLLRCADIPMEWQAQRQFLGFG
;
A
#
# COMPACT_ATOMS: atom_id res chain seq x y z
N MET A 1 -15.96 -32.00 15.33
CA MET A 1 -14.87 -31.31 16.05
C MET A 1 -14.21 -30.36 15.07
N ILE A 2 -14.38 -29.06 15.31
CA ILE A 2 -13.91 -27.97 14.46
C ILE A 2 -12.62 -27.47 15.09
N GLY A 3 -11.52 -27.44 14.32
CA GLY A 3 -10.24 -26.90 14.77
C GLY A 3 -9.50 -26.26 13.61
N PHE A 4 -9.60 -24.94 13.50
CA PHE A 4 -8.68 -24.10 12.74
C PHE A 4 -8.43 -22.84 13.57
N ASP A 5 -7.18 -22.68 14.01
CA ASP A 5 -6.69 -21.60 14.87
C ASP A 5 -6.64 -20.22 14.17
N PRO A 6 -6.60 -19.11 14.94
CA PRO A 6 -7.22 -17.85 14.54
C PRO A 6 -6.20 -16.75 14.24
N LEU A 7 -5.65 -16.64 13.03
CA LEU A 7 -4.97 -15.40 12.57
C LEU A 7 -5.04 -15.15 11.05
N THR A 8 -6.02 -15.70 10.34
CA THR A 8 -6.22 -15.38 8.92
C THR A 8 -7.13 -14.16 8.81
N GLN A 9 -6.55 -12.96 8.83
CA GLN A 9 -7.31 -11.73 8.59
C GLN A 9 -7.58 -11.59 7.09
N THR A 10 -8.73 -12.12 6.65
CA THR A 10 -9.20 -12.00 5.27
C THR A 10 -9.66 -10.56 5.03
N ILE A 11 -8.89 -9.80 4.26
CA ILE A 11 -9.25 -8.44 3.86
C ILE A 11 -10.03 -8.53 2.55
N THR A 12 -11.34 -8.38 2.63
CA THR A 12 -12.22 -8.28 1.46
C THR A 12 -12.27 -6.82 1.01
N VAL A 13 -11.72 -6.53 -0.17
CA VAL A 13 -11.86 -5.24 -0.84
C VAL A 13 -12.73 -5.39 -2.09
N PRO A 14 -13.62 -4.44 -2.41
CA PRO A 14 -14.37 -4.47 -3.65
C PRO A 14 -13.42 -4.23 -4.83
N ALA A 15 -13.05 -5.31 -5.51
CA ALA A 15 -12.26 -5.25 -6.73
C ALA A 15 -13.19 -5.29 -7.92
N GLN A 16 -13.03 -4.34 -8.82
CA GLN A 16 -13.56 -4.48 -10.16
C GLN A 16 -12.45 -4.12 -11.12
N LEU A 17 -12.28 -5.04 -12.06
CA LEU A 17 -11.22 -5.00 -13.06
C LEU A 17 -11.49 -3.70 -13.90
N VAL A 18 -10.58 -3.15 -14.72
CA VAL A 18 -10.91 -2.18 -15.85
C VAL A 18 -10.06 -2.50 -17.10
N ARG A 19 -10.62 -2.48 -18.32
CA ARG A 19 -9.92 -2.78 -19.60
C ARG A 19 -9.19 -1.54 -20.17
N ARG A 20 -7.88 -1.62 -20.45
CA ARG A 20 -7.12 -0.63 -21.26
C ARG A 20 -6.05 -1.31 -22.12
N GLY A 21 -6.19 -1.23 -23.45
CA GLY A 21 -5.31 -1.89 -24.43
C GLY A 21 -5.68 -3.35 -24.73
N ASN A 22 -4.91 -4.05 -25.57
CA ASN A 22 -5.24 -5.37 -26.16
C ASN A 22 -5.40 -6.54 -25.15
N GLU A 23 -5.43 -6.27 -23.84
CA GLU A 23 -5.68 -7.27 -22.79
C GLU A 23 -7.00 -7.00 -22.05
N LEU A 24 -7.77 -8.08 -21.88
CA LEU A 24 -9.00 -8.14 -21.10
C LEU A 24 -8.71 -8.00 -19.61
N ARG A 25 -9.20 -6.90 -19.04
CA ARG A 25 -9.48 -6.76 -17.61
C ARG A 25 -10.97 -6.32 -17.58
N MET A 26 -11.88 -6.99 -16.82
CA MET A 26 -13.32 -6.62 -16.56
C MET A 26 -13.43 -5.11 -16.19
N ALA A 27 -14.56 -4.43 -15.94
CA ALA A 27 -14.65 -2.98 -15.69
C ALA A 27 -15.76 -2.68 -14.66
N LEU A 28 -15.53 -1.92 -13.57
CA LEU A 28 -16.64 -1.38 -12.74
C LEU A 28 -17.34 -0.24 -13.42
N PRO A 29 -18.67 -0.33 -13.65
CA PRO A 29 -19.43 0.85 -14.04
C PRO A 29 -19.44 1.86 -12.88
N PRO A 30 -19.26 3.15 -13.16
CA PRO A 30 -19.35 4.17 -12.14
C PRO A 30 -20.83 4.42 -11.81
N ASP A 31 -21.18 4.32 -10.52
CA ASP A 31 -22.37 5.01 -10.00
C ASP A 31 -21.92 6.36 -9.42
N HIS A 32 -22.84 7.31 -9.46
CA HIS A 32 -22.64 8.73 -9.58
C HIS A 32 -22.03 9.39 -8.35
N ASP A 33 -20.76 9.83 -8.44
CA ASP A 33 -20.36 11.15 -7.92
C ASP A 33 -18.97 11.53 -8.46
N SER A 34 -18.97 12.33 -9.52
CA SER A 34 -17.78 12.85 -10.18
C SER A 34 -17.16 14.00 -9.38
N THR A 35 -16.66 13.69 -8.18
CA THR A 35 -15.62 14.49 -7.53
C THR A 35 -14.30 13.77 -7.76
N THR A 36 -13.53 14.23 -8.73
CA THR A 36 -12.14 13.90 -9.05
C THR A 36 -11.51 12.85 -8.11
N ARG A 37 -11.82 11.57 -8.32
CA ARG A 37 -11.05 10.49 -7.69
C ARG A 37 -9.69 10.55 -8.35
N GLN A 38 -8.74 11.26 -7.73
CA GLN A 38 -7.35 11.24 -8.18
C GLN A 38 -6.94 9.78 -8.22
N LEU A 39 -6.82 9.22 -9.42
CA LEU A 39 -6.50 7.82 -9.59
C LEU A 39 -5.24 7.55 -8.75
N ALA A 40 -5.33 6.62 -7.80
CA ALA A 40 -4.25 6.33 -6.87
C ALA A 40 -2.94 6.15 -7.66
N GLU A 41 -1.91 6.89 -7.26
CA GLU A 41 -0.68 7.00 -8.03
C GLU A 41 -0.05 5.59 -8.17
N PRO A 42 0.21 5.10 -9.41
CA PRO A 42 0.62 3.71 -9.60
C PRO A 42 1.89 3.31 -8.83
N ALA A 43 2.83 4.24 -8.62
CA ALA A 43 4.01 3.94 -7.81
C ALA A 43 3.66 3.80 -6.33
N LEU A 44 2.75 4.60 -5.76
CA LEU A 44 2.26 4.40 -4.38
C LEU A 44 1.67 3.00 -4.20
N ILE A 45 0.81 2.56 -5.13
CA ILE A 45 0.23 1.22 -5.09
C ILE A 45 1.34 0.15 -5.14
N ARG A 46 2.34 0.34 -6.01
CA ARG A 46 3.48 -0.58 -6.11
C ARG A 46 4.28 -0.66 -4.81
N LEU A 47 4.52 0.47 -4.14
CA LEU A 47 5.17 0.49 -2.82
C LEU A 47 4.34 -0.28 -1.79
N LEU A 48 3.01 -0.09 -1.80
CA LEU A 48 2.10 -0.80 -0.90
C LEU A 48 2.08 -2.32 -1.14
N ALA A 49 2.17 -2.75 -2.39
CA ALA A 49 2.23 -4.16 -2.75
C ALA A 49 3.55 -4.81 -2.32
N GLN A 50 4.67 -4.08 -2.42
CA GLN A 50 6.00 -4.61 -2.12
C GLN A 50 6.40 -4.54 -0.64
N ARG A 51 5.72 -3.73 0.17
CA ARG A 51 6.10 -3.46 1.57
C ARG A 51 6.22 -4.71 2.45
N PHE A 52 5.31 -5.68 2.30
CA PHE A 52 5.31 -6.89 3.11
C PHE A 52 6.39 -7.87 2.65
N ALA A 53 6.58 -8.01 1.34
CA ALA A 53 7.69 -8.78 0.79
C ALA A 53 9.03 -8.23 1.27
N ALA A 54 9.21 -6.90 1.28
CA ALA A 54 10.42 -6.29 1.81
C ALA A 54 10.61 -6.55 3.31
N ARG A 55 9.54 -6.46 4.12
CA ARG A 55 9.58 -6.77 5.55
C ARG A 55 9.96 -8.22 5.79
N GLU A 56 9.31 -9.15 5.11
CA GLU A 56 9.53 -10.58 5.27
C GLU A 56 10.95 -10.97 4.88
N HIS A 57 11.45 -10.45 3.75
CA HIS A 57 12.84 -10.68 3.33
C HIS A 57 13.83 -10.22 4.41
N LEU A 58 13.63 -9.01 4.96
CA LEU A 58 14.52 -8.47 6.00
C LEU A 58 14.41 -9.19 7.35
N THR A 59 13.23 -9.69 7.71
CA THR A 59 12.98 -10.32 9.01
C THR A 59 13.40 -11.78 9.03
N THR A 60 13.17 -12.49 7.92
CA THR A 60 13.44 -13.93 7.82
C THR A 60 14.79 -14.24 7.17
N GLY A 61 15.38 -13.29 6.45
CA GLY A 61 16.57 -13.50 5.64
C GLY A 61 16.33 -14.34 4.37
N LYS A 62 15.10 -14.79 4.11
CA LYS A 62 14.76 -15.56 2.90
C LYS A 62 14.71 -14.65 1.69
N GLU A 63 15.25 -15.12 0.58
CA GLU A 63 15.16 -14.39 -0.69
C GLU A 63 13.72 -14.37 -1.21
N ILE A 64 13.20 -13.17 -1.49
CA ILE A 64 11.86 -12.98 -2.06
C ILE A 64 12.05 -12.33 -3.42
N PRO A 65 11.82 -13.06 -4.53
CA PRO A 65 12.13 -12.57 -5.88
C PRO A 65 11.49 -11.23 -6.25
N ALA A 66 10.32 -10.93 -5.68
CA ALA A 66 9.59 -9.69 -5.92
C ALA A 66 10.34 -8.43 -5.44
N VAL A 67 11.29 -8.57 -4.50
CA VAL A 67 12.04 -7.46 -3.89
C VAL A 67 13.55 -7.68 -3.83
N SER A 68 14.05 -8.86 -4.22
CA SER A 68 15.47 -9.23 -4.09
C SER A 68 16.41 -8.36 -4.95
N ASN A 69 15.91 -7.80 -6.05
CA ASN A 69 16.68 -6.90 -6.92
C ASN A 69 16.90 -5.50 -6.34
N HIS A 70 16.33 -5.19 -5.17
CA HIS A 70 16.51 -3.90 -4.52
C HIS A 70 17.73 -3.89 -3.60
N ASN A 71 18.40 -2.73 -3.49
CA ASN A 71 19.45 -2.58 -2.49
C ASN A 71 18.88 -2.55 -1.06
N LYS A 72 19.71 -2.89 -0.07
CA LYS A 72 19.33 -2.94 1.36
C LYS A 72 18.63 -1.66 1.82
N ARG A 73 19.14 -0.48 1.43
CA ARG A 73 18.55 0.81 1.82
C ARG A 73 17.12 0.96 1.30
N HIS A 74 16.86 0.56 0.08
CA HIS A 74 15.53 0.59 -0.53
C HIS A 74 14.59 -0.40 0.16
N MET A 75 15.07 -1.61 0.46
CA MET A 75 14.30 -2.62 1.19
C MET A 75 13.90 -2.15 2.58
N HIS A 76 14.82 -1.53 3.34
CA HIS A 76 14.48 -0.98 4.66
C HIS A 76 13.39 0.09 4.56
N ARG A 77 13.44 0.94 3.53
CA ARG A 77 12.38 1.95 3.29
C ARG A 77 11.05 1.31 2.94
N LEU A 78 11.04 0.32 2.06
CA LEU A 78 9.83 -0.43 1.70
C LEU A 78 9.23 -1.15 2.92
N ALA A 79 10.05 -1.84 3.71
CA ALA A 79 9.60 -2.55 4.89
C ALA A 79 8.95 -1.60 5.90
N ARG A 80 9.42 -0.35 6.03
CA ARG A 80 8.82 0.64 6.92
C ARG A 80 7.37 1.01 6.55
N ILE A 81 7.05 1.00 5.27
CA ILE A 81 5.69 1.25 4.76
C ILE A 81 4.72 0.13 5.22
N SER A 82 5.22 -1.05 5.60
CA SER A 82 4.40 -2.15 6.12
C SER A 82 3.71 -1.84 7.46
N TRP A 83 4.18 -0.85 8.21
CA TRP A 83 3.63 -0.42 9.51
C TRP A 83 2.80 0.86 9.46
N LEU A 84 2.40 1.31 8.25
CA LEU A 84 1.45 2.41 8.13
C LEU A 84 0.10 2.07 8.76
N ALA A 85 -0.55 3.10 9.32
CA ALA A 85 -1.90 3.02 9.81
C ALA A 85 -2.88 2.52 8.71
N PRO A 86 -3.86 1.65 9.05
CA PRO A 86 -4.77 1.06 8.07
C PRO A 86 -5.54 2.09 7.24
N ASP A 87 -6.00 3.17 7.88
CA ASP A 87 -6.75 4.25 7.25
C ASP A 87 -5.91 5.04 6.22
N ILE A 88 -4.61 5.19 6.46
CA ILE A 88 -3.68 5.81 5.50
C ILE A 88 -3.54 4.93 4.26
N ILE A 89 -3.43 3.61 4.45
CA ILE A 89 -3.37 2.64 3.36
C ILE A 89 -4.66 2.69 2.54
N SER A 90 -5.82 2.68 3.21
CA SER A 90 -7.12 2.80 2.54
C SER A 90 -7.24 4.10 1.75
N ALA A 91 -6.82 5.23 2.34
CA ALA A 91 -6.85 6.52 1.65
C ALA A 91 -5.95 6.56 0.42
N ILE A 92 -4.76 5.96 0.48
CA ILE A 92 -3.86 5.84 -0.69
C ILE A 92 -4.52 4.99 -1.78
N LEU A 93 -5.13 3.86 -1.44
CA LEU A 93 -5.81 2.99 -2.39
C LEU A 93 -7.06 3.67 -3.01
N ASP A 94 -7.75 4.49 -2.21
CA ASP A 94 -8.92 5.24 -2.64
C ASP A 94 -8.61 6.47 -3.47
N GLY A 95 -7.34 6.88 -3.55
CA GLY A 95 -6.94 8.14 -4.21
C GLY A 95 -7.28 9.38 -3.37
N LYS A 96 -7.52 9.20 -2.07
CA LYS A 96 -7.88 10.25 -1.10
C LYS A 96 -6.69 10.66 -0.23
N GLN A 97 -5.48 10.22 -0.55
CA GLN A 97 -4.30 10.67 0.16
C GLN A 97 -4.06 12.17 -0.05
N PRO A 98 -3.43 12.86 0.92
CA PRO A 98 -3.04 14.25 0.75
C PRO A 98 -2.15 14.45 -0.49
N VAL A 99 -2.31 15.57 -1.20
CA VAL A 99 -1.61 15.84 -2.48
C VAL A 99 -0.08 15.81 -2.34
N GLN A 100 0.44 16.16 -1.16
CA GLN A 100 1.86 16.11 -0.83
C GLN A 100 2.39 14.68 -0.65
N LEU A 101 1.51 13.70 -0.41
CA LEU A 101 1.90 12.30 -0.19
C LEU A 101 2.09 11.55 -1.50
N THR A 102 3.29 11.70 -2.07
CA THR A 102 3.73 10.97 -3.28
C THR A 102 4.52 9.71 -2.93
N ALA A 103 4.68 8.76 -3.86
CA ALA A 103 5.55 7.59 -3.66
C ALA A 103 6.99 7.98 -3.31
N ARG A 104 7.52 9.03 -3.96
CA ARG A 104 8.86 9.55 -3.66
C ARG A 104 8.93 10.11 -2.25
N HIS A 105 7.91 10.84 -1.80
CA HIS A 105 7.84 11.36 -0.43
C HIS A 105 7.82 10.19 0.56
N LEU A 106 6.86 9.28 0.43
CA LEU A 106 6.68 8.14 1.32
C LEU A 106 7.94 7.26 1.44
N LEU A 107 8.62 6.99 0.33
CA LEU A 107 9.85 6.19 0.32
C LEU A 107 11.06 6.92 0.93
N ARG A 108 11.09 8.26 0.90
CA ARG A 108 12.22 9.06 1.39
C ARG A 108 12.06 9.53 2.82
N CYS A 109 10.85 9.56 3.38
CA CYS A 109 10.60 9.89 4.78
C CYS A 109 11.39 8.94 5.68
N ALA A 110 12.50 9.42 6.25
CA ALA A 110 13.37 8.64 7.11
C ALA A 110 12.78 8.41 8.51
N ASP A 111 11.78 9.20 8.91
CA ASP A 111 11.29 9.28 10.30
C ASP A 111 9.75 9.21 10.40
N ILE A 112 9.12 8.33 9.60
CA ILE A 112 7.71 7.98 9.83
C ILE A 112 7.60 7.43 11.27
N PRO A 113 6.82 8.08 12.15
CA PRO A 113 6.63 7.63 13.54
C PRO A 113 6.02 6.23 13.60
N MET A 114 6.26 5.49 14.68
CA MET A 114 5.61 4.18 14.89
C MET A 114 4.13 4.36 15.29
N GLU A 115 3.86 5.36 16.13
CA GLU A 115 2.50 5.66 16.61
C GLU A 115 1.60 6.15 15.48
N TRP A 116 0.46 5.48 15.26
CA TRP A 116 -0.45 5.80 14.16
C TRP A 116 -1.00 7.23 14.21
N GLN A 117 -1.28 7.77 15.41
CA GLN A 117 -1.71 9.16 15.53
C GLN A 117 -0.62 10.14 15.06
N ALA A 118 0.64 9.85 15.35
CA ALA A 118 1.77 10.65 14.89
C ALA A 118 2.04 10.43 13.39
N GLN A 119 1.83 9.22 12.85
CA GLN A 119 1.89 8.96 11.42
C GLN A 119 0.91 9.82 10.63
N ARG A 120 -0.34 9.91 11.12
CA ARG A 120 -1.39 10.71 10.49
C ARG A 120 -0.97 12.17 10.38
N GLN A 121 -0.61 12.78 11.50
CA GLN A 121 -0.10 14.16 11.54
C GLN A 121 1.12 14.35 10.61
N PHE A 122 2.09 13.44 10.68
CA PHE A 122 3.31 13.50 9.89
C PHE A 122 3.05 13.41 8.38
N LEU A 123 2.08 12.60 7.96
CA LEU A 123 1.74 12.37 6.55
C LEU A 123 0.63 13.31 6.05
N GLY A 124 0.14 14.23 6.90
CA GLY A 124 -0.88 15.21 6.54
C GLY A 124 -2.31 14.69 6.57
N PHE A 125 -2.57 13.59 7.28
CA PHE A 125 -3.90 13.13 7.66
C PHE A 125 -4.26 13.80 8.99
N GLY A 126 -5.10 14.82 8.95
CA GLY A 126 -5.54 15.60 10.09
C GLY A 126 -6.75 16.43 9.73
#